data_AF-A0A9E2MLZ8-F1
#
_entry.id   AF-A0A9E2MLZ8-F1
#
_cell.length_a   1.000
_cell.length_b   1.000
_cell.length_c   1.000
_cell.angle_alpha   90.00
_cell.angle_beta   90.00
_cell.angle_gamma   90.00
#
_symmetry.space_group_name_H-M   'P 1'
#
loop_
_entity.id
_entity.type
_entity.pdbx_description
1 polymer ?
#
loop_
_entity_poly.entity_id
_entity_poly.type
_entity_poly.pdbx_seq_one_letter_code
_entity_poly.pdbx_strand_id
1 'polypeptide(L)'
;MKKLRILTSCLYLFAFFWLVFAVVWFLRSSPYRYFYSIAGAGYASTLFFLTYFIGKRRLWAWWAATFVVGLGVIVSIFDQIGWIDIAYIIFSLVVFITLLKGHSLVTKSVNYGKN
;
A
#
# COMPACT_ATOMS: atom_id res chain seq x y z
N MET A 1 13.17 -6.54 -14.98
CA MET A 1 12.96 -5.09 -14.71
C MET A 1 11.51 -4.63 -14.90
N LYS A 2 10.83 -4.95 -16.02
CA LYS A 2 9.42 -4.56 -16.26
C LYS A 2 8.45 -4.95 -15.13
N LYS A 3 8.53 -6.20 -14.62
CA LYS A 3 7.66 -6.68 -13.53
C LYS A 3 7.80 -5.90 -12.21
N LEU A 4 9.02 -5.49 -11.85
CA LEU A 4 9.26 -4.68 -10.65
C LEU A 4 8.67 -3.28 -10.80
N ARG A 5 8.79 -2.67 -12.01
CA ARG A 5 8.17 -1.38 -12.31
C ARG A 5 6.65 -1.45 -12.17
N ILE A 6 6.02 -2.50 -12.68
CA ILE A 6 4.57 -2.71 -12.54
C ILE A 6 4.19 -2.79 -11.06
N LEU A 7 4.90 -3.59 -10.25
CA LEU A 7 4.66 -3.68 -8.81
C LEU A 7 4.76 -2.31 -8.12
N THR A 8 5.85 -1.56 -8.37
CA THR A 8 6.04 -0.24 -7.76
C THR A 8 5.00 0.77 -8.23
N SER A 9 4.58 0.71 -9.51
CA SER A 9 3.52 1.57 -10.03
C SER A 9 2.17 1.26 -9.40
N CYS A 10 1.82 -0.02 -9.20
CA CYS A 10 0.60 -0.41 -8.49
C CYS A 10 0.61 0.09 -7.04
N LEU A 11 1.74 -0.03 -6.35
CA LEU A 11 1.87 0.46 -4.97
C LEU A 11 1.79 1.99 -4.87
N TYR A 12 2.42 2.72 -5.79
CA TYR A 12 2.29 4.18 -5.83
C TYR A 12 0.87 4.63 -6.15
N LEU A 13 0.19 3.93 -7.06
CA LEU A 13 -1.22 4.20 -7.35
C LEU A 13 -2.09 3.97 -6.11
N PHE A 14 -1.83 2.89 -5.36
CA PHE A 14 -2.54 2.64 -4.10
C PHE A 14 -2.25 3.68 -3.03
N ALA A 15 -1.00 4.11 -2.88
CA ALA A 15 -0.62 5.20 -1.99
C ALA A 15 -1.32 6.52 -2.38
N PHE A 16 -1.44 6.79 -3.69
CA PHE A 16 -2.16 7.95 -4.20
C PHE A 16 -3.66 7.90 -3.89
N PHE A 17 -4.30 6.73 -4.01
CA PHE A 17 -5.70 6.58 -3.58
C PHE A 17 -5.90 6.92 -2.10
N TRP A 18 -4.98 6.48 -1.24
CA TRP A 18 -5.00 6.85 0.17
C TRP A 18 -4.78 8.34 0.43
N LEU A 19 -3.96 9.00 -0.39
CA LEU A 19 -3.79 10.43 -0.34
C LEU A 19 -5.08 11.18 -0.74
N VAL A 20 -5.74 10.74 -1.82
CA VAL A 20 -7.04 11.30 -2.23
C VAL A 20 -8.08 11.09 -1.14
N PHE A 21 -8.16 9.89 -0.54
CA PHE A 21 -9.03 9.62 0.60
C PHE A 21 -8.77 10.59 1.77
N ALA A 22 -7.50 10.84 2.10
CA ALA A 22 -7.13 11.76 3.16
C ALA A 22 -7.60 13.20 2.89
N VAL A 23 -7.47 13.67 1.64
CA VAL A 23 -7.93 14.99 1.21
C VAL A 23 -9.46 15.07 1.25
N VAL A 24 -10.16 14.06 0.74
CA VAL A 24 -11.63 14.01 0.77
C VAL A 24 -12.15 14.05 2.20
N TRP A 25 -11.54 13.28 3.12
CA TRP A 25 -11.93 13.30 4.53
C TRP A 25 -11.62 14.63 5.19
N PHE A 26 -10.49 15.27 4.88
CA PHE A 26 -10.15 16.60 5.41
C PHE A 26 -11.22 17.64 5.09
N LEU A 27 -11.73 17.61 3.86
CA LEU A 27 -12.74 18.56 3.37
C LEU A 27 -14.17 18.21 3.82
N ARG A 28 -14.38 17.03 4.40
CA ARG A 28 -15.71 16.57 4.82
C ARG A 28 -16.18 17.31 6.07
N SER A 29 -17.47 17.68 6.11
CA SER A 29 -18.12 18.20 7.32
C SER A 29 -18.48 17.04 8.26
N SER A 30 -17.47 16.52 8.97
CA SER A 30 -17.62 15.45 9.97
C SER A 30 -16.70 15.74 11.17
N PRO A 31 -17.13 15.43 12.41
CA PRO A 31 -16.26 15.56 13.59
C PRO A 31 -15.01 14.66 13.51
N TYR A 32 -15.07 13.57 12.73
CA TYR A 32 -13.97 12.63 12.57
C TYR A 32 -13.01 12.98 11.41
N ARG A 33 -13.22 14.12 10.73
CA ARG A 33 -12.48 14.49 9.50
C ARG A 33 -10.96 14.48 9.66
N TYR A 34 -10.45 15.04 10.76
CA TYR A 34 -9.01 15.15 11.00
C TYR A 34 -8.40 13.78 11.32
N PHE A 35 -9.10 12.94 12.08
CA PHE A 35 -8.63 11.60 12.41
C PHE A 35 -8.44 10.75 11.15
N TYR A 36 -9.49 10.63 10.32
CA TYR A 36 -9.42 9.86 9.08
C TYR A 36 -8.47 10.46 8.04
N SER A 37 -8.39 11.80 7.98
CA SER A 37 -7.45 12.48 7.08
C SER A 37 -6.00 12.20 7.46
N ILE A 38 -5.64 12.36 8.75
CA ILE A 38 -4.28 12.10 9.23
C ILE A 38 -3.93 10.61 9.10
N ALA A 39 -4.87 9.71 9.43
CA ALA A 39 -4.67 8.27 9.28
C ALA A 39 -4.41 7.91 7.80
N GLY A 40 -5.22 8.42 6.87
CA GLY A 40 -5.04 8.18 5.44
C GLY A 40 -3.74 8.78 4.89
N ALA A 41 -3.40 10.00 5.29
CA ALA A 41 -2.15 10.66 4.88
C ALA A 41 -0.91 9.93 5.41
N GLY A 42 -0.96 9.46 6.66
CA GLY A 42 0.09 8.66 7.28
C GLY A 42 0.28 7.31 6.56
N TYR A 43 -0.82 6.65 6.21
CA TYR A 43 -0.80 5.41 5.45
C TYR A 43 -0.22 5.61 4.04
N ALA A 44 -0.69 6.65 3.32
CA ALA A 44 -0.16 7.03 2.01
C ALA A 44 1.35 7.30 2.07
N SER A 45 1.79 8.12 3.03
CA SER A 45 3.21 8.48 3.21
C SER A 45 4.08 7.26 3.49
N THR A 46 3.60 6.35 4.33
CA THR A 46 4.26 5.08 4.63
C THR A 46 4.40 4.23 3.37
N LEU A 47 3.34 4.11 2.58
CA LEU A 47 3.39 3.36 1.32
C LEU A 47 4.31 4.01 0.29
N PHE A 48 4.30 5.34 0.12
CA PHE A 48 5.23 6.04 -0.77
C PHE A 48 6.68 5.73 -0.39
N PHE A 49 7.01 5.83 0.90
CA PHE A 49 8.34 5.53 1.43
C PHE A 49 8.73 4.08 1.16
N LEU A 50 7.88 3.11 1.52
CA LEU A 50 8.17 1.69 1.33
C LEU A 50 8.31 1.33 -0.15
N THR A 51 7.45 1.89 -1.01
CA THR A 51 7.48 1.67 -2.46
C THR A 51 8.78 2.14 -3.07
N TYR A 52 9.29 3.30 -2.64
CA TYR A 52 10.60 3.80 -3.05
C TYR A 52 11.73 2.82 -2.73
N PHE A 53 11.75 2.25 -1.51
CA PHE A 53 12.75 1.26 -1.12
C PHE A 53 12.57 -0.11 -1.78
N ILE A 54 11.34 -0.50 -2.11
CA ILE A 54 11.07 -1.69 -2.95
C ILE A 54 11.63 -1.49 -4.36
N GLY A 55 11.54 -0.28 -4.92
CA GLY A 55 12.19 0.08 -6.19
C GLY A 55 13.71 -0.09 -6.14
N LYS A 56 14.32 0.19 -4.97
CA LYS A 56 15.73 -0.11 -4.65
C LYS A 56 15.99 -1.56 -4.23
N ARG A 57 15.00 -2.44 -4.39
CA ARG A 57 15.05 -3.88 -4.06
C ARG A 57 15.46 -4.19 -2.61
N ARG A 58 15.07 -3.33 -1.66
CA ARG A 58 15.29 -3.61 -0.23
C ARG A 58 14.24 -4.59 0.29
N LEU A 59 14.70 -5.76 0.76
CA LEU A 59 13.83 -6.83 1.23
C LEU A 59 13.01 -6.44 2.47
N TRP A 60 13.60 -5.69 3.40
CA TRP A 60 12.89 -5.22 4.60
C TRP A 60 11.68 -4.33 4.23
N ALA A 61 11.80 -3.52 3.17
CA ALA A 61 10.73 -2.65 2.72
C ALA A 61 9.58 -3.46 2.09
N TRP A 62 9.89 -4.58 1.45
CA TRP A 62 8.88 -5.50 0.95
C TRP A 62 8.11 -6.19 2.10
N TRP A 63 8.81 -6.64 3.15
CA TRP A 63 8.16 -7.20 4.34
C TRP A 63 7.28 -6.17 5.04
N ALA A 64 7.79 -4.96 5.24
CA ALA A 64 7.03 -3.86 5.84
C ALA A 64 5.80 -3.50 4.99
N ALA A 65 5.93 -3.41 3.65
CA ALA A 65 4.78 -3.13 2.79
C ALA A 65 3.75 -4.25 2.82
N THR A 66 4.20 -5.50 2.81
CA THR A 66 3.31 -6.67 2.93
C THR A 66 2.55 -6.62 4.26
N PHE A 67 3.23 -6.31 5.36
CA PHE A 67 2.59 -6.19 6.68
C PHE A 67 1.58 -5.03 6.72
N VAL A 68 1.97 -3.84 6.26
CA VAL A 68 1.11 -2.63 6.24
C VAL A 68 -0.12 -2.82 5.37
N VAL A 69 0.03 -3.41 4.18
CA VAL A 69 -1.10 -3.70 3.29
C VAL A 69 -1.97 -4.83 3.86
N GLY A 70 -1.37 -5.90 4.37
CA GLY A 70 -2.10 -7.01 4.98
C GLY A 70 -2.93 -6.59 6.19
N LEU A 71 -2.35 -5.78 7.08
CA LEU A 71 -3.07 -5.22 8.23
C LEU A 71 -4.19 -4.29 7.79
N GLY A 72 -3.97 -3.48 6.75
CA GLY A 72 -5.01 -2.66 6.12
C GLY A 72 -6.20 -3.48 5.62
N VAL A 73 -5.94 -4.60 4.91
CA VAL A 73 -7.00 -5.52 4.46
C VAL A 73 -7.77 -6.08 5.66
N ILE A 74 -7.08 -6.54 6.70
CA ILE A 74 -7.73 -7.10 7.90
C ILE A 74 -8.65 -6.06 8.55
N VAL A 75 -8.14 -4.84 8.79
CA VAL A 75 -8.93 -3.76 9.41
C VAL A 75 -10.15 -3.42 8.54
N SER A 76 -10.01 -3.42 7.22
CA SER A 76 -11.10 -3.09 6.30
C SER A 76 -12.22 -4.12 6.27
N ILE A 77 -11.94 -5.39 6.61
CA ILE A 77 -12.98 -6.43 6.72
C ILE A 77 -13.88 -6.19 7.94
N PHE A 78 -13.34 -5.59 9.01
CA PHE A 78 -14.08 -5.30 10.24
C PHE A 78 -14.76 -3.93 10.24
N ASP A 79 -14.47 -3.07 9.27
CA ASP A 79 -15.15 -1.78 9.10
C ASP A 79 -16.48 -1.98 8.35
N GLN A 80 -17.46 -1.10 8.58
CA GLN A 80 -18.83 -1.28 8.07
C GLN A 80 -18.86 -1.43 6.55
N ILE A 81 -19.61 -2.42 6.06
CA ILE A 81 -19.65 -2.81 4.64
C ILE A 81 -20.56 -1.85 3.86
N GLY A 82 -20.03 -0.72 3.43
CA GLY A 82 -20.58 0.04 2.32
C GLY A 82 -20.10 -0.51 0.97
N TRP A 83 -20.85 -0.23 -0.11
CA TRP A 83 -20.47 -0.63 -1.47
C TRP A 83 -19.10 -0.08 -1.90
N ILE A 84 -18.73 1.10 -1.40
CA ILE A 84 -17.43 1.73 -1.65
C ILE A 84 -16.31 0.97 -0.92
N ASP A 85 -16.59 0.44 0.27
CA ASP A 85 -15.64 -0.34 1.06
C ASP A 85 -15.34 -1.69 0.40
N ILE A 86 -16.33 -2.31 -0.27
CA ILE A 86 -16.12 -3.52 -1.07
C ILE A 86 -15.14 -3.28 -2.21
N ALA A 87 -15.31 -2.20 -2.98
CA ALA A 87 -14.39 -1.85 -4.07
C ALA A 87 -12.97 -1.61 -3.54
N TYR A 88 -12.87 -0.96 -2.38
CA TYR A 88 -11.60 -0.72 -1.69
C TYR A 88 -10.94 -2.03 -1.21
N ILE A 89 -11.70 -2.96 -0.63
CA ILE A 89 -11.22 -4.27 -0.19
C ILE A 89 -10.68 -5.06 -1.40
N ILE A 90 -11.42 -5.09 -2.50
CA ILE A 90 -10.99 -5.76 -3.74
C ILE A 90 -9.67 -5.17 -4.24
N PHE A 91 -9.57 -3.84 -4.30
CA PHE A 91 -8.34 -3.19 -4.75
C PHE A 91 -7.15 -3.48 -3.83
N SER A 92 -7.37 -3.41 -2.51
CA SER A 92 -6.37 -3.73 -1.50
C SER A 92 -5.90 -5.18 -1.59
N LEU A 93 -6.81 -6.13 -1.84
CA LEU A 93 -6.49 -7.54 -2.06
C LEU A 93 -5.66 -7.74 -3.34
N VAL A 94 -5.99 -7.04 -4.43
CA VAL A 94 -5.19 -7.10 -5.67
C VAL A 94 -3.76 -6.60 -5.42
N VAL A 95 -3.60 -5.48 -4.71
CA VAL A 95 -2.28 -4.94 -4.34
C VAL A 95 -1.53 -5.93 -3.44
N PHE A 96 -2.21 -6.52 -2.45
CA PHE A 96 -1.64 -7.50 -1.55
C PHE A 96 -1.15 -8.76 -2.28
N ILE A 97 -1.98 -9.34 -3.16
CA ILE A 97 -1.61 -10.49 -3.99
C ILE A 97 -0.42 -10.15 -4.91
N THR A 98 -0.40 -8.93 -5.46
CA THR A 98 0.70 -8.45 -6.31
C THR A 98 2.00 -8.33 -5.52
N LEU A 99 1.93 -7.86 -4.27
CA LEU A 99 3.06 -7.84 -3.32
C LEU A 99 3.58 -9.26 -3.06
N LEU A 100 2.69 -10.21 -2.72
CA LEU A 100 3.07 -11.60 -2.45
C LEU A 100 3.77 -12.26 -3.64
N LYS A 101 3.22 -12.09 -4.86
CA LYS A 101 3.84 -12.58 -6.10
C LYS A 101 5.15 -11.86 -6.43
N GLY A 102 5.32 -10.64 -5.95
CA GLY A 102 6.48 -9.79 -6.15
C GLY A 102 7.73 -10.14 -5.33
N HIS A 103 7.63 -11.03 -4.34
CA HIS A 103 8.75 -11.40 -3.44
C HIS A 103 10.03 -11.77 -4.21
N SER A 104 9.89 -12.65 -5.22
CA SER A 104 11.01 -13.12 -6.06
C SER A 104 11.73 -12.01 -6.85
N LEU A 105 11.06 -10.88 -7.09
CA LEU A 105 11.61 -9.74 -7.82
C LEU A 105 12.56 -8.92 -6.95
N VAL A 106 12.35 -8.94 -5.63
CA VAL A 106 13.15 -8.20 -4.64
C VAL A 106 14.34 -9.05 -4.19
N THR A 107 14.12 -10.33 -3.89
CA THR A 107 15.16 -11.27 -3.41
C THR A 107 16.23 -11.61 -4.44
N LYS A 108 15.90 -11.63 -5.74
CA LYS A 108 16.90 -11.89 -6.80
C LYS A 108 18.09 -10.93 -6.79
N SER A 109 18.00 -9.75 -6.16
CA SER A 109 19.15 -8.84 -6.04
C SER A 109 20.15 -9.20 -4.94
N VAL A 110 19.72 -9.93 -3.91
CA VAL A 110 20.57 -10.30 -2.76
C VAL A 110 21.60 -11.35 -3.17
N ASN A 111 21.29 -12.19 -4.16
CA ASN A 111 22.17 -13.28 -4.60
C ASN A 111 23.25 -12.87 -5.63
N TYR A 112 23.18 -11.69 -6.24
CA TYR A 112 24.22 -11.23 -7.18
C TYR A 112 25.35 -10.42 -6.53
N GLY A 113 25.26 -10.14 -5.22
CA GLY A 113 26.30 -9.44 -4.46
C GLY A 113 27.16 -10.36 -3.58
N LYS A 114 27.10 -11.68 -3.81
CA LYS A 114 27.80 -12.70 -3.01
C LYS A 114 28.79 -13.57 -3.81
N ASN A 115 29.21 -13.13 -5.00
CA ASN A 115 30.31 -13.75 -5.74
C ASN A 115 31.50 -12.81 -5.77
#